data_AF-A0A2R6GDJ5-F1
#
_entry.id   AF-A0A2R6GDJ5-F1
#
_cell.length_a   1.000
_cell.length_b   1.000
_cell.length_c   1.000
_cell.angle_alpha   90.00
_cell.angle_beta   90.00
_cell.angle_gamma   90.00
#
_symmetry.space_group_name_H-M   'P 1'
#
loop_
_entity.id
_entity.type
_entity.pdbx_description
1 polymer ?
#
loop_
_entity_poly.entity_id
_entity_poly.type
_entity_poly.pdbx_seq_one_letter_code
_entity_poly.pdbx_strand_id
1 'polypeptide(L)'
;MNPQQFILAGTRGGQLRVRILEALDGTPRTAEELSAILEADAETLREHLVVLEANGLVVVPDRTDAAGYVPAEGVTAGAEE
;
A
#
# COMPACT_ATOMS: atom_id res chain seq x y z
N MET A 1 -26.69 1.98 -0.39
CA MET A 1 -25.36 2.45 -0.85
C MET A 1 -25.50 3.92 -1.19
N ASN A 2 -24.81 4.90 -0.61
CA ASN A 2 -23.44 4.93 -0.11
C ASN A 2 -23.30 5.91 1.07
N PRO A 3 -23.12 5.40 2.30
CA PRO A 3 -22.51 6.23 3.34
C PRO A 3 -21.69 5.37 4.31
N GLN A 4 -20.46 4.97 3.96
CA GLN A 4 -19.56 4.30 4.91
C GLN A 4 -18.17 4.90 4.69
N GLN A 5 -17.74 5.82 5.56
CA GLN A 5 -16.96 5.49 6.77
C GLN A 5 -15.67 4.79 6.34
N PHE A 6 -14.49 5.41 6.41
CA PHE A 6 -13.83 5.72 7.68
C PHE A 6 -13.05 7.03 7.63
N ILE A 7 -13.49 7.96 8.47
CA ILE A 7 -12.74 9.13 8.93
C ILE A 7 -11.39 8.67 9.51
N LEU A 8 -10.36 9.42 9.14
CA LEU A 8 -8.98 9.31 9.60
C LEU A 8 -8.86 9.29 11.15
N ALA A 9 -7.82 8.58 11.62
CA ALA A 9 -7.09 8.81 12.89
C ALA A 9 -7.32 7.90 14.13
N GLY A 10 -8.10 6.81 14.07
CA GLY A 10 -8.26 5.94 15.27
C GLY A 10 -8.25 4.42 15.12
N THR A 11 -8.47 3.87 13.93
CA THR A 11 -8.87 2.45 13.78
C THR A 11 -8.18 1.81 12.58
N ARG A 12 -7.62 0.59 12.77
CA ARG A 12 -7.12 -0.42 11.81
C ARG A 12 -6.29 0.02 10.58
N GLY A 13 -6.72 1.01 9.82
CA GLY A 13 -6.09 1.49 8.59
C GLY A 13 -4.76 2.23 8.76
N GLY A 14 -4.43 2.73 9.96
CA GLY A 14 -3.10 3.32 10.24
C GLY A 14 -2.02 2.24 10.29
N GLN A 15 -2.22 1.20 11.11
CA GLN A 15 -1.32 0.05 11.19
C GLN A 15 -1.24 -0.69 9.86
N LEU A 16 -2.37 -0.84 9.15
CA LEU A 16 -2.36 -1.54 7.87
C LEU A 16 -1.53 -0.80 6.83
N ARG A 17 -1.59 0.54 6.77
CA ARG A 17 -0.74 1.34 5.88
C ARG A 17 0.75 1.22 6.21
N VAL A 18 1.12 1.19 7.48
CA VAL A 18 2.52 0.93 7.89
C VAL A 18 2.97 -0.45 7.42
N ARG A 19 2.17 -1.49 7.69
CA ARG A 19 2.49 -2.86 7.25
C ARG A 19 2.56 -3.00 5.73
N ILE A 20 1.73 -2.27 4.98
CA ILE A 20 1.81 -2.21 3.52
C ILE A 20 3.16 -1.64 3.10
N LEU A 21 3.57 -0.49 3.66
CA LEU A 21 4.86 0.11 3.32
C LEU A 21 6.04 -0.80 3.67
N GLU A 22 6.01 -1.46 4.84
CA GLU A 22 7.05 -2.44 5.23
C GLU A 22 7.10 -3.64 4.26
N ALA A 23 5.95 -4.13 3.79
CA ALA A 23 5.90 -5.25 2.86
C ALA A 23 6.34 -4.88 1.43
N LEU A 24 6.27 -3.60 1.08
CA LEU A 24 6.71 -3.03 -0.19
C LEU A 24 8.18 -2.57 -0.16
N ASP A 25 8.78 -2.45 1.03
CA ASP A 25 10.19 -2.08 1.20
C ASP A 25 11.08 -3.18 0.58
N GLY A 26 11.81 -2.81 -0.47
CA GLY A 26 12.75 -3.70 -1.18
C GLY A 26 12.14 -4.72 -2.15
N THR A 27 10.81 -4.81 -2.32
CA THR A 27 10.20 -5.69 -3.34
C THR A 27 8.87 -5.13 -3.84
N PRO A 28 8.69 -4.93 -5.17
CA PRO A 28 7.39 -4.55 -5.73
C PRO A 28 6.35 -5.65 -5.53
N ARG A 29 5.18 -5.31 -4.97
CA ARG A 29 4.08 -6.29 -4.76
C ARG A 29 2.73 -5.75 -5.20
N THR A 30 1.88 -6.65 -5.68
CA THR A 30 0.48 -6.32 -6.01
C THR A 30 -0.39 -6.40 -4.77
N ALA A 31 -1.62 -5.89 -4.85
CA ALA A 31 -2.59 -5.99 -3.75
C ALA A 31 -2.93 -7.45 -3.40
N GLU A 32 -2.92 -8.37 -4.38
CA GLU A 32 -3.13 -9.79 -4.14
C GLU A 32 -1.97 -10.41 -3.35
N GLU A 33 -0.72 -10.11 -3.72
CA GLU A 33 0.46 -10.56 -2.96
C GLU A 33 0.45 -10.02 -1.53
N LEU A 34 0.12 -8.74 -1.36
CA LEU A 34 -0.02 -8.12 -0.04
C LEU A 34 -1.15 -8.75 0.78
N SER A 35 -2.24 -9.22 0.15
CA SER A 35 -3.35 -9.88 0.85
C SER A 35 -2.90 -11.17 1.53
N ALA A 36 -2.06 -11.96 0.85
CA ALA A 36 -1.49 -13.19 1.39
C ALA A 36 -0.52 -12.93 2.55
N ILE A 37 0.27 -11.86 2.48
CA ILE A 37 1.26 -11.50 3.52
C ILE A 37 0.59 -10.87 4.74
N LEU A 38 -0.38 -10.00 4.52
CA LEU A 38 -1.00 -9.19 5.58
C LEU A 38 -2.24 -9.85 6.17
N GLU A 39 -2.67 -10.98 5.60
CA GLU A 39 -3.91 -11.69 5.94
C GLU A 39 -5.12 -10.75 5.92
N ALA A 40 -5.15 -9.90 4.89
CA ALA A 40 -6.13 -8.82 4.73
C ALA A 40 -6.77 -8.90 3.35
N ASP A 41 -7.98 -8.37 3.19
CA ASP A 41 -8.69 -8.44 1.92
C ASP A 41 -8.01 -7.58 0.84
N ALA A 42 -7.82 -8.14 -0.35
CA ALA A 42 -7.16 -7.45 -1.45
C ALA A 42 -7.93 -6.18 -1.88
N GLU A 43 -9.26 -6.14 -1.74
CA GLU A 43 -10.06 -4.93 -1.98
C GLU A 43 -9.72 -3.84 -0.96
N THR A 44 -9.63 -4.21 0.32
CA THR A 44 -9.25 -3.29 1.40
C THR A 44 -7.83 -2.74 1.17
N LEU A 45 -6.91 -3.59 0.73
CA LEU A 45 -5.54 -3.16 0.42
C LEU A 45 -5.49 -2.22 -0.79
N ARG A 46 -6.30 -2.45 -1.83
CA ARG A 46 -6.42 -1.51 -2.97
C ARG A 46 -6.88 -0.13 -2.52
N GLU A 47 -7.92 -0.07 -1.68
CA GLU A 47 -8.40 1.19 -1.10
C GLU A 47 -7.28 1.93 -0.34
N HIS A 48 -6.46 1.19 0.42
CA HIS A 48 -5.32 1.76 1.13
C HIS A 48 -4.18 2.21 0.20
N LEU A 49 -3.87 1.43 -0.84
CA LEU A 49 -2.85 1.76 -1.83
C LEU A 49 -3.20 3.01 -2.63
N VAL A 50 -4.48 3.20 -2.99
CA VAL A 50 -4.98 4.44 -3.61
C VAL A 50 -4.72 5.65 -2.70
N VAL A 51 -4.98 5.50 -1.39
CA VAL A 51 -4.68 6.58 -0.43
C VAL A 51 -3.17 6.82 -0.31
N LEU A 52 -2.35 5.77 -0.27
CA LEU A 52 -0.89 5.90 -0.20
C LEU A 52 -0.32 6.56 -1.48
N GLU A 53 -0.83 6.21 -2.65
CA GLU A 53 -0.47 6.80 -3.94
C GLU A 53 -0.85 8.28 -3.97
N ALA A 54 -2.08 8.61 -3.54
CA ALA A 54 -2.55 10.00 -3.47
C ALA A 54 -1.72 10.87 -2.50
N ASN A 55 -1.06 10.26 -1.51
CA ASN A 55 -0.13 10.94 -0.59
C ASN A 55 1.33 10.90 -1.08
N GLY A 56 1.61 10.30 -2.23
CA GLY A 56 2.97 10.17 -2.77
C GLY A 56 3.87 9.25 -1.94
N LEU A 57 3.29 8.29 -1.21
CA LEU A 57 4.05 7.32 -0.40
C LEU A 57 4.38 6.05 -1.17
N VAL A 58 3.57 5.70 -2.18
CA VAL A 58 3.82 4.61 -3.11
C VAL A 58 3.60 5.09 -4.54
N VAL A 59 4.27 4.44 -5.48
CA VAL A 59 4.08 4.65 -6.91
C VAL A 59 3.93 3.30 -7.61
N VAL A 60 3.21 3.29 -8.72
CA VAL A 60 3.11 2.14 -9.62
C VAL A 60 3.97 2.46 -10.84
N PRO A 61 5.08 1.73 -11.07
CA PRO A 61 6.02 2.02 -12.15
C PRO A 61 5.42 1.78 -13.53
N ASP A 62 4.42 0.90 -13.64
CA ASP A 62 3.72 0.60 -14.87
C ASP A 62 2.23 0.54 -14.59
N ARG A 63 1.40 1.39 -15.21
CA ARG A 63 -0.01 1.57 -14.85
C ARG A 63 -0.93 0.40 -15.24
N THR A 64 -0.39 -0.80 -15.34
CA THR A 64 -1.11 -2.04 -15.63
C THR A 64 -1.47 -2.77 -14.33
N ASP A 65 -2.59 -3.48 -14.32
CA ASP A 65 -3.09 -4.22 -13.14
C ASP A 65 -2.14 -5.32 -12.61
N ALA A 66 -1.12 -5.68 -13.40
CA ALA A 66 -0.08 -6.63 -13.05
C ALA A 66 1.18 -6.00 -12.44
N ALA A 67 1.29 -4.67 -12.41
CA ALA A 67 2.45 -4.00 -11.85
C ALA A 67 2.36 -3.94 -10.32
N GLY A 68 3.46 -4.31 -9.66
CA GLY A 68 3.60 -4.17 -8.22
C GLY A 68 3.78 -2.70 -7.82
N TYR A 69 3.21 -2.33 -6.67
CA TYR A 69 3.46 -1.05 -6.02
C TYR A 69 4.89 -1.03 -5.47
N VAL A 70 5.54 0.13 -5.52
CA VAL A 70 6.83 0.37 -4.86
C VAL A 70 6.73 1.63 -3.98
N PRO A 71 7.50 1.74 -2.90
CA PRO A 71 7.57 2.99 -2.14
C PRO A 71 8.09 4.12 -3.05
N ALA A 72 7.55 5.32 -2.89
CA ALA A 72 8.05 6.50 -3.59
C ALA A 72 9.49 6.80 -3.13
N GLU A 73 10.38 7.07 -4.08
CA GLU A 73 11.80 7.35 -3.81
C GLU A 73 11.94 8.43 -2.72
N GLY A 74 12.50 8.03 -1.56
CA GLY A 74 12.54 8.82 -0.32
C GLY A 74 12.16 8.02 0.93
N VAL A 75 11.44 6.90 0.76
CA VAL A 75 11.30 5.84 1.78
C VAL A 75 12.20 4.68 1.36
N THR A 76 13.50 4.84 1.55
CA THR A 76 14.46 3.75 1.47
C THR A 76 15.24 3.77 2.77
N ALA A 77 14.92 2.84 3.66
CA ALA A 77 15.89 2.42 4.66
C ALA A 77 17.02 1.71 3.91
N GLY A 78 18.01 2.48 3.46
CA GLY A 78 19.35 2.05 3.05
C GLY A 78 19.45 0.77 2.23
N ALA A 79 19.62 0.94 0.92
CA ALA A 79 20.53 0.09 0.15
C ALA A 79 21.04 0.91 -1.03
N GLU A 80 22.12 1.64 -0.79
CA GLU A 80 23.11 1.88 -1.83
C GLU A 80 23.72 0.52 -2.17
N GLU A 81 23.68 0.12 -3.45
CA GLU A 81 24.78 -0.50 -4.22
C GLU A 81 24.30 -0.91 -5.63
#